data_AF-A0A812R490-F1
#
_entry.id   AF-A0A812R490-F1
#
_cell.length_a   1.000
_cell.length_b   1.000
_cell.length_c   1.000
_cell.angle_alpha   90.00
_cell.angle_beta   90.00
_cell.angle_gamma   90.00
#
_symmetry.space_group_name_H-M   'P 1'
#
loop_
_entity.id
_entity.type
_entity.pdbx_description
1 polymer ?
#
loop_
_entity_poly.entity_id
_entity_poly.type
_entity_poly.pdbx_seq_one_letter_code
_entity_poly.pdbx_strand_id
1 'polypeptide(L)'
;MENLAGPSFPRSSLLLQGMIWLEDWVTMLLVSVVLVLLICKPFLYRYPPGLAASEFILMLCHVPVQAARSWLGTAGNKQERAMFVAAFLGLSSWTILVTGYFFLLQAYALYLESILAGTALALALFETLQGAWSGSSFCDGLLEFASVFLSFVAAAGSAALLYSLWPA
;
A
#
# COMPACT_ATOMS: atom_id res chain seq x y z
N MET A 1 -4.66 -8.14 -43.89
CA MET A 1 -5.79 -7.91 -42.96
C MET A 1 -5.34 -8.48 -41.63
N GLU A 2 -4.79 -7.59 -40.84
CA GLU A 2 -4.15 -7.86 -39.55
C GLU A 2 -5.21 -8.34 -38.56
N ASN A 3 -4.87 -9.35 -37.74
CA ASN A 3 -5.72 -9.87 -36.70
C ASN A 3 -6.08 -8.75 -35.70
N LEU A 4 -7.24 -8.11 -35.91
CA LEU A 4 -7.87 -7.17 -34.97
C LEU A 4 -8.54 -7.88 -33.78
N ALA A 5 -8.28 -9.18 -33.60
CA ALA A 5 -8.69 -9.90 -32.41
C ALA A 5 -7.75 -9.53 -31.26
N GLY A 6 -8.05 -8.42 -30.58
CA GLY A 6 -7.62 -8.24 -29.21
C GLY A 6 -8.03 -9.48 -28.36
N PRO A 7 -7.39 -9.70 -27.21
CA PRO A 7 -7.68 -10.86 -26.36
C PRO A 7 -9.19 -11.01 -26.17
N SER A 8 -9.71 -12.22 -26.37
CA SER A 8 -11.14 -12.54 -26.38
C SER A 8 -11.83 -12.35 -25.02
N PHE A 9 -11.06 -12.12 -23.96
CA PHE A 9 -11.53 -11.81 -22.62
C PHE A 9 -10.71 -10.69 -21.99
N PRO A 10 -11.34 -9.72 -21.32
CA PRO A 10 -10.64 -8.69 -20.55
C PRO A 10 -9.82 -9.37 -19.43
N ARG A 11 -8.56 -8.96 -19.30
CA ARG A 11 -7.62 -9.44 -18.28
C ARG A 11 -7.72 -8.61 -16.99
N SER A 12 -8.40 -7.47 -17.02
CA SER A 12 -8.67 -6.62 -15.84
C SER A 12 -9.32 -7.43 -14.70
N SER A 13 -8.85 -7.22 -13.47
CA SER A 13 -9.32 -7.96 -12.30
C SER A 13 -10.32 -7.14 -11.48
N LEU A 14 -11.56 -7.63 -11.34
CA LEU A 14 -12.57 -7.02 -10.47
C LEU A 14 -12.16 -7.10 -9.00
N LEU A 15 -11.57 -8.23 -8.58
CA LEU A 15 -11.14 -8.44 -7.20
C LEU A 15 -10.06 -7.42 -6.82
N LEU A 16 -9.06 -7.21 -7.70
CA LEU A 16 -8.02 -6.21 -7.48
C LEU A 16 -8.61 -4.81 -7.36
N GLN A 17 -9.57 -4.46 -8.24
CA GLN A 17 -10.23 -3.16 -8.17
C GLN A 17 -11.00 -2.96 -6.87
N GLY A 18 -11.67 -4.00 -6.37
CA GLY A 18 -12.38 -3.98 -5.09
C GLY A 18 -11.42 -3.85 -3.90
N MET A 19 -10.27 -4.52 -3.95
CA MET A 19 -9.23 -4.40 -2.92
C MET A 19 -8.63 -3.00 -2.88
N ILE A 20 -8.29 -2.41 -4.04
CA ILE A 20 -7.79 -1.03 -4.12
C ILE A 20 -8.78 -0.04 -3.52
N TRP A 21 -10.06 -0.20 -3.82
CA TRP A 21 -11.08 0.65 -3.23
C TRP A 21 -11.17 0.47 -1.71
N LEU A 22 -11.25 -0.77 -1.22
CA LEU A 22 -11.42 -1.06 0.20
C LEU A 22 -10.21 -0.62 1.04
N GLU A 23 -9.00 -0.93 0.55
CA GLU A 23 -7.75 -0.53 1.20
C GLU A 23 -7.65 0.99 1.29
N ASP A 24 -7.97 1.73 0.22
CA ASP A 24 -7.91 3.19 0.22
C ASP A 24 -8.86 3.80 1.27
N TRP A 25 -10.09 3.27 1.38
CA TRP A 25 -11.04 3.71 2.42
C TRP A 25 -10.54 3.45 3.84
N VAL A 26 -10.02 2.25 4.10
CA VAL A 26 -9.50 1.87 5.42
C VAL A 26 -8.27 2.73 5.76
N THR A 27 -7.39 2.97 4.79
CA THR A 27 -6.21 3.80 4.97
C THR A 27 -6.56 5.27 5.19
N MET A 28 -7.57 5.83 4.50
CA MET A 28 -8.04 7.19 4.76
C MET A 28 -8.68 7.34 6.16
N LEU A 29 -9.40 6.32 6.62
CA LEU A 29 -9.93 6.28 7.98
C LEU A 29 -8.78 6.23 9.00
N LEU A 30 -7.78 5.37 8.78
CA LEU A 30 -6.57 5.27 9.60
C LEU A 30 -5.85 6.62 9.68
N VAL A 31 -5.55 7.25 8.54
CA VAL A 31 -4.92 8.58 8.45
C VAL A 31 -5.68 9.59 9.29
N SER A 32 -7.00 9.66 9.11
CA SER A 32 -7.84 10.65 9.79
C SER A 32 -7.80 10.46 11.31
N VAL A 33 -7.96 9.21 11.77
CA VAL A 33 -7.94 8.86 13.19
C VAL A 33 -6.57 9.14 13.80
N VAL A 34 -5.49 8.70 13.15
CA VAL A 34 -4.12 8.87 13.65
C VAL A 34 -3.73 10.35 13.69
N LEU A 35 -4.04 11.15 12.68
CA LEU A 35 -3.72 12.59 12.69
C LEU A 35 -4.41 13.31 13.87
N VAL A 36 -5.68 13.00 14.15
CA VAL A 36 -6.38 13.55 15.32
C VAL A 36 -5.72 13.09 16.62
N LEU A 37 -5.41 11.80 16.73
CA LEU A 37 -4.81 11.24 17.94
C LEU A 37 -3.38 11.74 18.17
N LEU A 38 -2.59 11.99 17.13
CA LEU A 38 -1.25 12.56 17.26
C LEU A 38 -1.26 14.02 17.75
N ILE A 39 -2.38 14.73 17.61
CA ILE A 39 -2.57 16.03 18.25
C ILE A 39 -2.90 15.83 19.73
N CYS A 40 -3.77 14.88 20.07
CA CYS A 40 -4.26 14.71 21.44
C CYS A 40 -3.29 13.96 22.37
N LYS A 41 -2.67 12.88 21.89
CA LYS A 41 -1.83 11.97 22.69
C LYS A 41 -0.63 12.62 23.36
N PRO A 42 0.12 13.55 22.73
CA PRO A 42 1.26 14.18 23.38
C PRO A 42 0.89 14.96 24.65
N PHE A 43 -0.38 15.36 24.81
CA PHE A 43 -0.90 15.99 26.03
C PHE A 43 -1.28 14.97 27.11
N LEU A 44 -1.58 13.72 26.73
CA LEU A 44 -2.04 12.66 27.64
C LEU A 44 -0.91 11.71 28.05
N TYR A 45 0.07 11.49 27.18
CA TYR A 45 1.15 10.53 27.35
C TYR A 45 2.52 11.22 27.26
N ARG A 46 3.53 10.65 27.92
CA ARG A 46 4.91 11.15 27.87
C ARG A 46 5.60 10.74 26.57
N TYR A 47 5.28 11.44 25.49
CA TYR A 47 5.94 11.23 24.21
C TYR A 47 7.43 11.60 24.26
N PRO A 48 8.32 10.75 23.72
CA PRO A 48 9.71 11.12 23.51
C PRO A 48 9.82 12.40 22.67
N PRO A 49 10.77 13.30 22.96
CA PRO A 49 10.92 14.56 22.25
C PRO A 49 11.03 14.36 20.74
N GLY A 50 10.21 15.06 19.96
CA GLY A 50 10.22 15.02 18.50
C GLY A 50 9.52 13.80 17.87
N LEU A 51 9.27 12.72 18.62
CA LEU A 51 8.71 11.50 18.03
C LEU A 51 7.27 11.66 17.53
N ALA A 52 6.41 12.35 18.30
CA ALA A 52 5.05 12.66 17.86
C ALA A 52 5.03 13.49 16.57
N ALA A 53 5.95 14.46 16.44
CA ALA A 53 6.08 15.28 15.25
C ALA A 53 6.54 14.47 14.04
N SER A 54 7.49 13.53 14.23
CA SER A 54 7.90 12.63 13.15
C SER A 54 6.80 11.67 12.72
N GLU A 55 6.03 11.11 13.66
CA GLU A 55 4.86 10.27 13.34
C GLU A 55 3.82 11.07 12.56
N PHE A 56 3.59 12.34 12.95
CA PHE A 56 2.65 13.22 12.25
C PHE A 56 3.10 13.52 10.82
N ILE A 57 4.38 13.88 10.63
CA ILE A 57 4.96 14.14 9.31
C ILE A 57 4.91 12.87 8.45
N LEU A 58 5.24 11.71 9.01
CA LEU A 58 5.18 10.43 8.30
C LEU A 58 3.76 10.15 7.78
N MET A 59 2.75 10.33 8.64
CA MET A 59 1.36 10.14 8.25
C MET A 59 0.89 11.18 7.21
N LEU A 60 1.33 12.43 7.32
CA LEU A 60 1.02 13.47 6.35
C LEU A 60 1.63 13.17 4.96
N CYS A 61 2.88 12.70 4.94
CA CYS A 61 3.56 12.27 3.71
C CYS A 61 2.92 11.01 3.11
N HIS A 62 2.26 10.18 3.92
CA HIS A 62 1.60 8.98 3.44
C HIS A 62 0.40 9.27 2.54
N VAL A 63 -0.35 10.35 2.81
CA VAL A 63 -1.54 10.74 2.03
C VAL A 63 -1.28 10.91 0.52
N PRO A 64 -0.32 11.74 0.06
CA PRO A 64 -0.09 11.90 -1.38
C PRO A 64 0.45 10.62 -2.02
N VAL A 65 1.25 9.83 -1.31
CA VAL A 65 1.77 8.56 -1.84
C VAL A 65 0.62 7.56 -2.02
N GLN A 66 -0.28 7.47 -1.04
CA GLN A 66 -1.45 6.62 -1.09
C GLN A 66 -2.39 7.01 -2.24
N ALA A 67 -2.64 8.30 -2.43
CA ALA A 67 -3.43 8.79 -3.56
C ALA A 67 -2.81 8.44 -4.93
N ALA A 68 -1.49 8.63 -5.08
CA ALA A 68 -0.77 8.26 -6.30
C ALA A 68 -0.81 6.75 -6.55
N ARG A 69 -0.63 5.94 -5.50
CA ARG A 69 -0.69 4.48 -5.53
C ARG A 69 -2.05 3.98 -5.97
N SER A 70 -3.13 4.41 -5.31
CA SER A 70 -4.51 4.03 -5.63
C SER A 70 -4.89 4.40 -7.07
N TRP A 71 -4.48 5.60 -7.52
CA TRP A 71 -4.68 6.02 -8.91
C TRP A 71 -3.92 5.14 -9.91
N LEU A 72 -2.62 4.87 -9.67
CA LEU A 72 -1.81 4.02 -10.54
C LEU A 72 -2.35 2.59 -10.61
N GLY A 73 -2.76 2.01 -9.48
CA GLY A 73 -3.33 0.66 -9.42
C GLY A 73 -4.65 0.58 -10.18
N THR A 74 -5.53 1.55 -9.98
CA THR A 74 -6.82 1.64 -10.68
C THR A 74 -6.63 1.85 -12.19
N ALA A 75 -5.74 2.77 -12.59
CA ALA A 75 -5.45 3.03 -14.00
C ALA A 75 -4.78 1.81 -14.67
N GLY A 76 -3.80 1.20 -14.00
CA GLY A 76 -3.08 0.03 -14.50
C GLY A 76 -3.98 -1.18 -14.67
N ASN A 77 -4.89 -1.45 -13.73
CA ASN A 77 -5.84 -2.55 -13.82
C ASN A 77 -6.88 -2.35 -14.92
N LYS A 78 -7.45 -1.13 -15.04
CA LYS A 78 -8.47 -0.82 -16.05
C LYS A 78 -7.93 -0.74 -17.48
N GLN A 79 -6.70 -0.26 -17.63
CA GLN A 79 -6.04 -0.13 -18.93
C GLN A 79 -5.20 -1.36 -19.30
N GLU A 80 -5.11 -2.37 -18.42
CA GLU A 80 -4.24 -3.55 -18.57
C GLU A 80 -2.78 -3.18 -18.85
N ARG A 81 -2.25 -2.17 -18.15
CA ARG A 81 -0.88 -1.66 -18.37
C ARG A 81 0.07 -2.14 -17.28
N ALA A 82 0.96 -3.06 -17.64
CA ALA A 82 1.95 -3.64 -16.74
C ALA A 82 2.82 -2.59 -16.02
N MET A 83 3.31 -1.57 -16.73
CA MET A 83 4.15 -0.52 -16.13
C MET A 83 3.43 0.30 -15.05
N PHE A 84 2.12 0.52 -15.18
CA PHE A 84 1.32 1.22 -14.17
C PHE A 84 1.17 0.34 -12.93
N VAL A 85 0.94 -0.96 -13.13
CA VAL A 85 0.88 -1.94 -12.05
C VAL A 85 2.25 -2.07 -11.35
N ALA A 86 3.36 -2.05 -12.10
CA ALA A 86 4.70 -2.06 -11.52
C ALA A 86 4.97 -0.83 -10.63
N ALA A 87 4.55 0.37 -11.07
CA ALA A 87 4.67 1.58 -10.26
C ALA A 87 3.77 1.53 -9.01
N PHE A 88 2.53 1.05 -9.16
CA PHE A 88 1.62 0.77 -8.04
C PHE A 88 2.24 -0.16 -7.01
N LEU A 89 2.80 -1.31 -7.43
CA LEU A 89 3.49 -2.26 -6.55
C LEU A 89 4.71 -1.62 -5.87
N GLY A 90 5.46 -0.78 -6.59
CA GLY A 90 6.56 -0.03 -6.02
C GLY A 90 6.11 0.85 -4.86
N LEU A 91 5.03 1.61 -5.04
CA LEU A 91 4.44 2.45 -3.99
C LEU A 91 3.74 1.65 -2.87
N SER A 92 3.35 0.40 -3.12
CA SER A 92 2.90 -0.51 -2.06
C SER A 92 4.01 -0.79 -1.04
N SER A 93 5.29 -0.72 -1.42
CA SER A 93 6.42 -0.79 -0.48
C SER A 93 6.31 0.29 0.60
N TRP A 94 6.10 1.55 0.18
CA TRP A 94 5.90 2.67 1.11
C TRP A 94 4.67 2.45 2.00
N THR A 95 3.57 1.99 1.41
CA THR A 95 2.31 1.77 2.13
C THR A 95 2.47 0.71 3.20
N ILE A 96 3.06 -0.42 2.86
CA ILE A 96 3.39 -1.50 3.80
C ILE A 96 4.29 -0.97 4.92
N LEU A 97 5.36 -0.22 4.61
CA LEU A 97 6.25 0.35 5.63
C LEU A 97 5.53 1.29 6.59
N VAL A 98 4.71 2.21 6.08
CA VAL A 98 4.02 3.19 6.93
C VAL A 98 2.91 2.53 7.75
N THR A 99 2.00 1.76 7.15
CA THR A 99 0.92 1.10 7.88
C THR A 99 1.48 0.08 8.88
N GLY A 100 2.53 -0.63 8.49
CA GLY A 100 3.27 -1.54 9.36
C GLY A 100 3.97 -0.81 10.51
N TYR A 101 4.58 0.35 10.28
CA TYR A 101 5.12 1.17 11.35
C TYR A 101 4.03 1.57 12.37
N PHE A 102 2.88 2.05 11.91
CA PHE A 102 1.77 2.42 12.81
C PHE A 102 1.12 1.21 13.50
N PHE A 103 1.20 0.03 12.90
CA PHE A 103 0.73 -1.20 13.54
C PHE A 103 1.72 -1.73 14.58
N LEU A 104 3.03 -1.68 14.27
CA LEU A 104 4.05 -2.44 14.98
C LEU A 104 4.99 -1.61 15.87
N LEU A 105 5.34 -0.40 15.43
CA LEU A 105 6.48 0.36 15.97
C LEU A 105 6.08 1.71 16.57
N GLN A 106 4.80 2.09 16.49
CA GLN A 106 4.28 3.34 17.04
C GLN A 106 4.52 3.41 18.56
N ALA A 107 4.96 4.57 19.06
CA ALA A 107 5.34 4.71 20.48
C ALA A 107 4.19 4.45 21.46
N TYR A 108 3.00 4.93 21.13
CA TYR A 108 1.80 4.70 21.92
C TYR A 108 0.68 4.25 21.00
N ALA A 109 0.63 2.95 20.70
CA ALA A 109 -0.42 2.36 19.88
C ALA A 109 -1.69 2.13 20.72
N LEU A 110 -2.78 2.85 20.42
CA LEU A 110 -4.09 2.55 21.01
C LEU A 110 -4.74 1.39 20.25
N TYR A 111 -5.57 0.60 20.93
CA TYR A 111 -6.27 -0.54 20.30
C TYR A 111 -6.98 -0.18 18.99
N LEU A 112 -7.63 0.98 18.92
CA LEU A 112 -8.32 1.45 17.72
C LEU A 112 -7.34 1.64 16.54
N GLU A 113 -6.20 2.29 16.76
CA GLU A 113 -5.19 2.51 15.71
C GLU A 113 -4.55 1.19 15.30
N SER A 114 -4.23 0.31 16.25
CA SER A 114 -3.65 -1.00 15.94
C SER A 114 -4.59 -1.84 15.09
N ILE A 115 -5.90 -1.84 15.38
CA ILE A 115 -6.88 -2.58 14.57
C ILE A 115 -6.97 -1.98 13.16
N LEU A 116 -7.04 -0.66 13.03
CA LEU A 116 -7.10 0.01 11.72
C LEU A 116 -5.82 -0.21 10.91
N ALA A 117 -4.65 -0.02 11.54
CA ALA A 117 -3.34 -0.19 10.89
C ALA A 117 -3.09 -1.65 10.49
N GLY A 118 -3.44 -2.61 11.36
CA GLY A 118 -3.36 -4.03 11.05
C GLY A 118 -4.29 -4.43 9.89
N THR A 119 -5.51 -3.89 9.87
CA THR A 119 -6.47 -4.13 8.76
C THR A 119 -5.96 -3.52 7.45
N ALA A 120 -5.49 -2.27 7.47
CA ALA A 120 -4.90 -1.60 6.31
C ALA A 120 -3.68 -2.38 5.78
N LEU A 121 -2.80 -2.82 6.67
CA LEU A 121 -1.63 -3.62 6.32
C LEU A 121 -2.02 -4.95 5.68
N ALA A 122 -2.98 -5.68 6.26
CA ALA A 122 -3.44 -6.95 5.71
C ALA A 122 -4.04 -6.78 4.30
N LEU A 123 -4.83 -5.72 4.10
CA LEU A 123 -5.39 -5.37 2.79
C LEU A 123 -4.29 -5.01 1.80
N ALA A 124 -3.34 -4.15 2.17
CA ALA A 124 -2.22 -3.75 1.31
C ALA A 124 -1.35 -4.94 0.89
N LEU A 125 -1.11 -5.90 1.78
CA LEU A 125 -0.37 -7.14 1.46
C LEU A 125 -1.15 -8.01 0.46
N PHE A 126 -2.44 -8.22 0.69
CA PHE A 126 -3.27 -9.04 -0.19
C PHE A 126 -3.46 -8.40 -1.57
N GLU A 127 -3.67 -7.09 -1.58
CA GLU A 127 -3.76 -6.29 -2.79
C GLU A 127 -2.44 -6.29 -3.57
N THR A 128 -1.29 -6.25 -2.90
CA THR A 128 0.04 -6.37 -3.53
C THR A 128 0.21 -7.73 -4.21
N LEU A 129 -0.22 -8.82 -3.57
CA LEU A 129 -0.20 -10.17 -4.18
C LEU A 129 -1.07 -10.23 -5.43
N GLN A 130 -2.29 -9.68 -5.37
CA GLN A 130 -3.19 -9.63 -6.53
C GLN A 130 -2.69 -8.71 -7.65
N GLY A 131 -2.04 -7.60 -7.28
CA GLY A 131 -1.41 -6.68 -8.20
C GLY A 131 -0.29 -7.35 -8.98
N ALA A 132 0.57 -8.12 -8.30
CA ALA A 132 1.63 -8.89 -8.96
C ALA A 132 1.06 -9.95 -9.89
N TRP A 133 0.04 -10.70 -9.44
CA TRP A 133 -0.64 -11.69 -10.28
C TRP A 133 -1.24 -11.05 -11.54
N SER A 134 -2.07 -10.02 -11.38
CA SER A 134 -2.72 -9.34 -12.50
C SER A 134 -1.69 -8.66 -13.42
N GLY A 135 -0.68 -7.99 -12.84
CA GLY A 135 0.40 -7.34 -13.57
C GLY A 135 1.20 -8.30 -14.44
N SER A 136 1.48 -9.52 -13.94
CA SER A 136 2.18 -10.54 -14.73
C SER A 136 1.39 -10.98 -15.97
N SER A 137 0.05 -10.96 -15.91
CA SER A 137 -0.81 -11.29 -17.05
C SER A 137 -0.90 -10.18 -18.11
N PHE A 138 -0.52 -8.95 -17.73
CA PHE A 138 -0.50 -7.78 -18.61
C PHE A 138 0.83 -7.58 -19.33
N CYS A 139 1.88 -8.32 -18.95
CA CYS A 139 3.21 -8.12 -19.50
C CYS A 139 3.29 -8.70 -20.93
N ASP A 140 3.71 -7.88 -21.89
CA ASP A 140 3.94 -8.31 -23.26
C ASP A 140 5.44 -8.56 -23.54
N GLY A 141 6.33 -8.17 -22.61
CA GLY A 141 7.78 -8.33 -22.75
C GLY A 141 8.55 -8.54 -21.43
N LEU A 142 9.82 -8.95 -21.56
CA LEU A 142 10.69 -9.27 -20.41
C LEU A 142 10.93 -8.07 -19.49
N LEU A 143 11.05 -6.85 -20.05
CA LEU A 143 11.29 -5.64 -19.28
C LEU A 143 10.10 -5.30 -18.37
N GLU A 144 8.88 -5.43 -18.90
CA GLU A 144 7.65 -5.21 -18.12
C GLU A 144 7.53 -6.26 -17.01
N PHE A 145 7.77 -7.52 -17.35
CA PHE A 145 7.77 -8.61 -16.37
C PHE A 145 8.80 -8.38 -15.27
N ALA A 146 10.04 -8.03 -15.63
CA ALA A 146 11.10 -7.72 -14.68
C ALA A 146 10.73 -6.52 -13.78
N SER A 147 10.07 -5.49 -14.32
CA SER A 147 9.63 -4.34 -13.53
C SER A 147 8.54 -4.71 -12.52
N VAL A 148 7.54 -5.49 -12.92
CA VAL A 148 6.48 -5.99 -12.02
C VAL A 148 7.08 -6.87 -10.93
N PHE A 149 7.97 -7.79 -11.31
CA PHE A 149 8.63 -8.69 -10.38
C PHE A 149 9.50 -7.95 -9.37
N LEU A 150 10.35 -7.01 -9.82
CA LEU A 150 11.22 -6.24 -8.93
C LEU A 150 10.41 -5.38 -7.95
N SER A 151 9.34 -4.71 -8.43
CA SER A 151 8.44 -3.94 -7.58
C SER A 151 7.71 -4.82 -6.55
N PHE A 152 7.28 -6.02 -6.95
CA PHE A 152 6.69 -6.99 -6.02
C PHE A 152 7.69 -7.43 -4.95
N VAL A 153 8.93 -7.76 -5.35
CA VAL A 153 10.00 -8.14 -4.41
C VAL A 153 10.31 -6.99 -3.44
N ALA A 154 10.33 -5.74 -3.90
CA ALA A 154 10.52 -4.57 -3.02
C ALA A 154 9.38 -4.44 -1.99
N ALA A 155 8.13 -4.64 -2.42
CA ALA A 155 6.97 -4.59 -1.54
C ALA A 155 6.97 -5.73 -0.50
N ALA A 156 7.27 -6.95 -0.95
CA ALA A 156 7.43 -8.11 -0.05
C ALA A 156 8.61 -7.93 0.91
N GLY A 157 9.73 -7.40 0.43
CA GLY A 157 10.91 -7.07 1.24
C GLY A 157 10.59 -6.03 2.31
N SER A 158 9.69 -5.09 2.05
CA SER A 158 9.21 -4.12 3.04
C SER A 158 8.45 -4.80 4.19
N ALA A 159 7.62 -5.81 3.89
CA ALA A 159 6.95 -6.59 4.91
C ALA A 159 7.93 -7.44 5.74
N ALA A 160 8.92 -8.05 5.08
CA ALA A 160 9.98 -8.81 5.73
C ALA A 160 10.85 -7.92 6.64
N LEU A 161 11.16 -6.70 6.21
CA LEU A 161 11.88 -5.71 7.02
C LEU A 161 11.10 -5.38 8.29
N LEU A 162 9.80 -5.09 8.19
CA LEU A 162 8.96 -4.83 9.34
C LEU A 162 8.93 -6.00 10.33
N TYR A 163 8.80 -7.22 9.82
CA TYR A 163 8.87 -8.42 10.64
C TYR A 163 10.21 -8.55 11.37
N SER A 164 11.33 -8.21 10.72
CA SER A 164 12.65 -8.23 11.35
C SER A 164 12.86 -7.14 12.42
N LEU A 165 12.12 -6.04 12.33
CA LEU A 165 12.16 -4.92 13.27
C LEU A 165 11.18 -5.10 14.44
N TRP A 166 10.26 -6.05 14.35
CA TRP A 166 9.29 -6.31 15.39
C TRP A 166 10.00 -6.82 16.66
N PRO A 167 9.85 -6.13 17.81
CA PRO A 167 10.43 -6.59 19.06
C PRO A 167 9.72 -7.88 19.48
N ALA A 168 10.48 -8.97 19.54
CA ALA A 168 10.03 -10.28 20.04
C ALA A 168 9.71 -10.26 21.54
#